data_AF-A0AAE1L4X0-F1
#
_entry.id   AF-A0AAE1L4X0-F1
#
_cell.length_a   1.000
_cell.length_b   1.000
_cell.length_c   1.000
_cell.angle_alpha   90.00
_cell.angle_beta   90.00
_cell.angle_gamma   90.00
#
_symmetry.space_group_name_H-M   'P 1'
#
loop_
_entity.id
_entity.type
_entity.pdbx_description
1 polymer ?
#
loop_
_entity_poly.entity_id
_entity_poly.type
_entity_poly.pdbx_seq_one_letter_code
_entity_poly.pdbx_strand_id
1 'polypeptide(L)'
;MTKRPANSPPAAAPTPKKRKRVSLAVKLDIIKRNEKWQGPSEIGRALGLSASTVGTILKNAPRLKEVGESVTPTTTTKFSRSRDCVMENM
;
A
#
# COMPACT_ATOMS: atom_id res chain seq x y z
N MET A 1 -8.69 12.96 42.74
CA MET A 1 -7.77 12.39 41.72
C MET A 1 -7.76 10.87 41.89
N THR A 2 -8.60 10.15 41.15
CA THR A 2 -8.71 8.68 41.27
C THR A 2 -7.74 7.99 40.31
N LYS A 3 -6.78 7.26 40.89
CA LYS A 3 -5.73 6.51 40.23
C LYS A 3 -6.36 5.32 39.50
N ARG A 4 -6.27 5.26 38.15
CA ARG A 4 -6.75 4.10 37.36
C ARG A 4 -5.89 2.87 37.67
N PRO A 5 -6.47 1.71 38.00
CA PRO A 5 -5.71 0.49 38.25
C PRO A 5 -5.10 -0.04 36.95
N ALA A 6 -3.81 -0.39 37.00
CA ALA A 6 -3.00 -0.90 35.90
C ALA A 6 -3.20 -2.41 35.68
N ASN A 7 -4.45 -2.87 35.61
CA ASN A 7 -4.76 -4.27 35.28
C ASN A 7 -5.81 -4.34 34.18
N SER A 8 -5.44 -3.88 32.99
CA SER A 8 -6.13 -4.27 31.76
C SER A 8 -5.39 -5.48 31.19
N PRO A 9 -6.07 -6.58 30.83
CA PRO A 9 -5.43 -7.69 30.15
C PRO A 9 -4.70 -7.17 28.89
N PRO A 10 -3.53 -7.73 28.52
CA PRO A 10 -2.85 -7.32 27.31
C PRO A 10 -3.82 -7.55 26.15
N ALA A 11 -4.28 -6.45 25.54
CA ALA A 11 -5.07 -6.50 24.32
C ALA A 11 -4.31 -7.40 23.34
N ALA A 12 -4.96 -8.47 22.88
CA ALA A 12 -4.38 -9.47 22.00
C ALA A 12 -3.50 -8.79 20.95
N ALA A 13 -2.23 -9.20 20.88
CA ALA A 13 -1.25 -8.60 19.99
C ALA A 13 -1.84 -8.49 18.58
N PRO A 14 -1.75 -7.32 17.90
CA PRO A 14 -2.32 -7.17 16.58
C PRO A 14 -1.70 -8.21 15.66
N THR A 15 -2.52 -9.11 15.14
CA THR A 15 -2.06 -10.11 14.17
C THR A 15 -1.40 -9.38 13.01
N PRO A 16 -0.21 -9.82 12.55
CA PRO A 16 0.50 -9.13 11.49
C PRO A 16 -0.37 -9.11 10.24
N LYS A 17 -0.79 -7.91 9.83
CA LYS A 17 -1.63 -7.75 8.63
C LYS A 17 -0.85 -8.21 7.41
N LYS A 18 -1.32 -9.29 6.77
CA LYS A 18 -0.72 -9.82 5.54
C LYS A 18 -0.75 -8.73 4.45
N ARG A 19 0.42 -8.39 3.92
CA ARG A 19 0.55 -7.37 2.87
C ARG A 19 -0.09 -7.85 1.57
N LYS A 20 -1.00 -7.05 1.01
CA LYS A 20 -1.59 -7.29 -0.31
C LYS A 20 -0.70 -6.69 -1.39
N ARG A 21 -0.40 -7.45 -2.46
CA ARG A 21 0.27 -6.91 -3.66
C ARG A 21 -0.76 -6.16 -4.50
N VAL A 22 -0.41 -4.96 -4.94
CA VAL A 22 -1.23 -4.13 -5.85
C VAL A 22 -0.54 -4.10 -7.21
N SER A 23 -1.28 -4.39 -8.28
CA SER A 23 -0.77 -4.41 -9.66
C SER A 23 -0.41 -3.00 -10.14
N LEU A 24 0.46 -2.91 -11.15
CA LEU A 24 0.85 -1.62 -11.74
C LEU A 24 -0.37 -0.87 -12.31
N ALA A 25 -1.28 -1.59 -12.99
CA ALA A 25 -2.51 -1.01 -13.54
C ALA A 25 -3.36 -0.29 -12.47
N VAL A 26 -3.56 -0.92 -11.31
CA VAL A 26 -4.33 -0.30 -10.21
C VAL A 26 -3.61 0.92 -9.65
N LYS A 27 -2.28 0.90 -9.57
CA LYS A 27 -1.51 2.07 -9.12
C LYS A 27 -1.64 3.24 -10.10
N LEU A 28 -1.63 2.99 -11.40
CA LEU A 28 -1.83 4.02 -12.42
C LEU A 28 -3.27 4.55 -12.40
N ASP A 29 -4.28 3.71 -12.17
CA ASP A 29 -5.67 4.15 -12.02
C ASP A 29 -5.86 5.08 -10.80
N ILE A 30 -5.21 4.77 -9.66
CA ILE A 30 -5.19 5.65 -8.49
C ILE A 30 -4.65 7.05 -8.85
N ILE A 31 -3.54 7.12 -9.60
CA ILE A 31 -2.94 8.39 -10.01
C ILE A 31 -3.90 9.18 -10.89
N LYS A 32 -4.50 8.53 -11.89
CA LYS A 32 -5.49 9.14 -12.80
C LYS A 32 -6.73 9.66 -12.07
N ARG A 33 -7.20 8.97 -11.03
CA ARG A 33 -8.35 9.40 -10.22
C ARG A 33 -8.02 10.57 -9.30
N ASN A 34 -6.81 10.59 -8.72
CA ASN A 34 -6.35 11.70 -7.90
C ASN A 34 -6.17 13.00 -8.72
N GLU A 35 -5.73 12.90 -9.98
CA GLU A 35 -5.66 14.03 -10.90
C GLU A 35 -7.06 14.63 -11.21
N LYS A 36 -8.12 13.84 -11.07
CA LYS A 36 -9.53 14.26 -11.18
C LYS A 36 -10.09 14.80 -9.86
N TRP A 37 -9.23 15.24 -8.93
CA TRP A 37 -9.60 15.82 -7.63
C TRP A 37 -10.32 14.88 -6.66
N GLN A 38 -10.23 13.56 -6.85
CA GLN A 38 -10.76 12.61 -5.86
C GLN A 38 -9.81 12.48 -4.67
N GLY A 39 -10.37 12.52 -3.46
CA GLY A 39 -9.58 12.37 -2.23
C GLY A 39 -9.06 10.93 -2.03
N PRO A 40 -7.91 10.73 -1.35
CA PRO A 40 -7.35 9.39 -1.12
C PRO A 40 -8.29 8.40 -0.43
N SER A 41 -9.16 8.89 0.46
CA SER A 41 -10.16 8.08 1.16
C SER A 41 -11.28 7.60 0.23
N GLU A 42 -11.72 8.46 -0.70
CA GLU A 42 -12.76 8.13 -1.68
C GLU A 42 -12.24 7.13 -2.71
N ILE A 43 -11.02 7.36 -3.22
CA ILE A 43 -10.32 6.43 -4.11
C ILE A 43 -10.13 5.07 -3.41
N GLY A 44 -9.71 5.08 -2.15
CA GLY A 44 -9.57 3.87 -1.35
C GLY A 44 -10.87 3.09 -1.23
N ARG A 45 -11.99 3.76 -0.92
CA ARG A 45 -13.31 3.14 -0.83
C ARG A 45 -13.75 2.54 -2.17
N ALA A 46 -13.54 3.24 -3.28
CA ALA A 46 -13.91 2.76 -4.61
C ALA A 46 -13.11 1.53 -5.07
N LEU A 47 -11.86 1.38 -4.60
CA LEU A 47 -10.96 0.30 -4.99
C LEU A 47 -10.79 -0.78 -3.91
N GLY A 48 -11.46 -0.67 -2.77
CA GLY A 48 -11.30 -1.58 -1.63
C GLY A 48 -9.91 -1.53 -0.98
N LEU A 49 -9.24 -0.38 -1.05
CA LEU A 49 -7.90 -0.13 -0.51
C LEU A 49 -7.96 0.80 0.70
N SER A 50 -6.99 0.66 1.60
CA SER A 50 -6.85 1.62 2.70
C SER A 50 -6.35 2.97 2.18
N ALA A 51 -6.81 4.07 2.78
CA ALA A 51 -6.35 5.42 2.43
C ALA A 51 -4.83 5.57 2.57
N SER A 52 -4.22 4.88 3.54
CA SER A 52 -2.76 4.82 3.71
C SER A 52 -2.06 4.20 2.50
N THR A 53 -2.60 3.10 1.96
CA THR A 53 -2.08 2.46 0.74
C THR A 53 -2.16 3.41 -0.46
N VAL A 54 -3.29 4.10 -0.63
CA VAL A 54 -3.48 5.10 -1.69
C VAL A 54 -2.47 6.24 -1.54
N GLY A 55 -2.31 6.78 -0.33
CA GLY A 55 -1.32 7.82 -0.04
C GLY A 55 0.12 7.40 -0.35
N THR A 56 0.53 6.18 0.00
CA THR A 56 1.87 5.67 -0.36
C THR A 56 2.04 5.53 -1.88
N ILE A 57 0.99 5.15 -2.62
CA ILE A 57 1.04 5.05 -4.08
C ILE A 57 1.19 6.44 -4.70
N LEU A 58 0.43 7.43 -4.23
CA LEU A 58 0.51 8.81 -4.71
C LEU A 58 1.87 9.44 -4.45
N LYS A 59 2.49 9.18 -3.29
CA LYS A 59 3.87 9.61 -3.00
C LYS A 59 4.90 9.06 -3.99
N ASN A 60 4.64 7.86 -4.54
CA ASN A 60 5.51 7.21 -5.51
C ASN A 60 5.05 7.43 -6.97
N ALA A 61 4.07 8.32 -7.20
CA ALA A 61 3.52 8.60 -8.52
C ALA A 61 4.56 8.90 -9.62
N PRO A 62 5.60 9.73 -9.42
CA PRO A 62 6.53 10.06 -10.50
C PRO A 62 7.26 8.81 -11.03
N ARG A 63 7.79 7.99 -10.13
CA ARG A 63 8.45 6.72 -10.51
C ARG A 63 7.48 5.73 -11.15
N LEU A 64 6.21 5.72 -10.71
CA LEU A 64 5.20 4.82 -11.27
C LEU A 64 4.78 5.23 -12.68
N LYS A 65 4.78 6.52 -13.01
CA LYS A 65 4.53 7.02 -14.37
C LYS A 65 5.65 6.60 -15.32
N GLU A 66 6.90 6.80 -14.93
CA GLU A 66 8.09 6.35 -15.68
C GLU A 66 8.07 4.82 -15.92
N VAL A 67 7.74 4.04 -14.89
CA VAL A 67 7.56 2.59 -15.02
C VAL A 67 6.36 2.26 -15.91
N GLY A 68 5.29 3.04 -15.89
CA GLY A 68 4.13 2.84 -16.76
C GLY A 68 4.43 3.11 -18.23
N GLU A 69 5.27 4.10 -18.52
CA GLU A 69 5.70 4.49 -19.88
C GLU A 69 6.72 3.50 -20.46
N SER A 70 7.64 3.01 -19.63
CA SER A 70 8.65 2.01 -20.03
C SER A 70 8.09 0.60 -20.19
N VAL A 71 6.95 0.27 -19.56
CA VAL A 71 6.28 -1.04 -19.66
C VAL A 71 5.32 -1.10 -20.87
N THR A 72 5.55 -0.28 -21.89
CA THR A 72 4.98 -0.52 -23.23
C THR A 72 5.27 -1.97 -23.66
N PRO A 73 4.34 -2.67 -24.38
CA PRO A 73 4.28 -4.13 -24.45
C PRO A 73 5.49 -4.85 -25.10
N THR A 74 6.54 -4.13 -25.46
CA THR A 74 7.68 -4.62 -26.22
C THR A 74 8.78 -5.26 -25.34
N THR A 75 8.81 -5.03 -24.02
CA THR A 75 9.90 -5.55 -23.14
C THR A 75 9.41 -6.00 -21.77
N THR A 76 8.60 -7.07 -21.72
CA THR A 76 8.22 -7.70 -20.43
C THR A 76 9.39 -8.53 -19.87
N THR A 77 10.43 -7.88 -19.36
CA THR A 77 11.41 -8.52 -18.46
C THR A 77 10.84 -8.46 -17.04
N LYS A 78 10.21 -9.55 -16.60
CA LYS A 78 9.57 -9.66 -15.27
C LYS A 78 10.62 -9.53 -14.16
N PHE A 79 10.83 -8.32 -13.63
CA PHE A 79 11.64 -8.12 -12.44
C PHE A 79 10.80 -8.37 -11.17
N SER A 80 10.64 -9.65 -10.78
CA SER A 80 10.00 -9.99 -9.52
C SER A 80 11.02 -10.06 -8.39
N ARG A 81 11.07 -9.02 -7.54
CA ARG A 81 11.71 -9.15 -6.22
C ARG A 81 10.66 -9.66 -5.22
N SER A 82 10.83 -10.89 -4.74
CA SER A 82 10.18 -11.35 -3.51
C SER A 82 10.77 -10.55 -2.35
N ARG A 83 9.95 -10.28 -1.33
CA ARG A 83 10.48 -9.91 -0.02
C ARG A 83 10.31 -11.16 0.82
N ASP A 84 11.35 -11.94 0.88
CA ASP A 84 11.40 -13.09 1.78
C ASP A 84 11.48 -12.53 3.21
N CYS A 85 10.63 -13.03 4.09
CA CYS A 85 10.71 -12.71 5.52
C CYS A 85 11.91 -13.48 6.09
N VAL A 86 13.12 -13.02 5.76
CA VAL A 86 14.34 -13.52 6.40
C VAL A 86 14.38 -12.92 7.79
N MET A 87 13.65 -13.56 8.72
CA MET A 87 13.97 -13.51 10.14
C MET A 87 14.83 -14.75 10.38
N GLU A 88 16.11 -14.66 10.05
CA GLU A 88 17.10 -15.66 10.45
C GLU A 88 17.59 -15.27 11.85
N ASN A 89 17.12 -16.04 12.82
CA ASN A 89 17.63 -16.31 14.16
C ASN A 89 18.50 -15.23 14.86
N MET A 90 17.95 -14.63 15.92
CA MET A 90 18.72 -14.18 17.10
C MET A 90 18.28 -14.99 18.32
#